data_AF-A0A553KPL1-F1
#
_entry.id   AF-A0A553KPL1-F1
#
_cell.length_a   1.000
_cell.length_b   1.000
_cell.length_c   1.000
_cell.angle_alpha   90.00
_cell.angle_beta   90.00
_cell.angle_gamma   90.00
#
_symmetry.space_group_name_H-M   'P 1'
#
loop_
_entity.id
_entity.type
_entity.pdbx_description
1 polymer ?
#
loop_
_entity_poly.entity_id
_entity_poly.type
_entity_poly.pdbx_seq_one_letter_code
_entity_poly.pdbx_strand_id
1 'polypeptide(L)' 'MTARKRVSDEELSQIIANLQKRLCELVKQKGVLTDGAVVQVSQELDKYIVESQRRKRKS' A
#
# COMPACT_ATOMS: atom_id res chain seq x y z
N MET A 1 25.08 6.26 8.68
CA MET A 1 23.79 6.08 9.37
C MET A 1 22.70 6.72 8.50
N THR A 2 21.99 5.94 7.70
CA THR A 2 20.93 6.46 6.81
C THR A 2 19.72 6.82 7.67
N ALA A 3 19.47 8.12 7.82
CA ALA A 3 18.26 8.62 8.46
C ALA A 3 17.05 7.98 7.77
N ARG A 4 16.29 7.19 8.52
CA ARG A 4 15.04 6.56 8.06
C ARG A 4 14.11 7.70 7.67
N LYS A 5 14.03 8.01 6.37
CA LYS A 5 13.18 9.09 5.85
C LYS A 5 11.75 8.77 6.30
N ARG A 6 11.20 9.57 7.21
CA ARG A 6 9.81 9.42 7.63
C ARG A 6 8.98 9.81 6.42
N VAL A 7 8.36 8.82 5.77
CA VAL A 7 7.38 9.03 4.71
C VAL A 7 6.36 10.02 5.24
N SER A 8 6.09 11.14 4.55
CA SER A 8 5.07 12.11 4.99
C SER A 8 3.66 11.52 4.85
N ASP A 9 2.65 12.18 5.42
CA ASP A 9 1.27 11.71 5.28
C ASP A 9 0.74 11.84 3.85
N GLU A 10 1.18 12.87 3.10
CA GLU A 10 0.92 12.96 1.65
C GLU A 10 1.61 11.83 0.87
N GLU A 11 2.89 11.58 1.12
CA GLU A 11 3.63 10.50 0.44
C GLU A 11 2.98 9.14 0.73
N LEU A 12 2.55 8.91 1.97
CA LEU A 12 1.89 7.67 2.37
C LEU A 12 0.54 7.50 1.67
N SER A 13 -0.22 8.58 1.51
CA SER A 13 -1.49 8.57 0.78
C SER A 13 -1.28 8.30 -0.72
N GLN A 14 -0.22 8.86 -1.32
CA GLN A 14 0.15 8.59 -2.71
C GLN A 14 0.57 7.13 -2.91
N ILE A 15 1.35 6.56 -1.98
CA ILE A 15 1.76 5.15 -2.01
C ILE A 15 0.53 4.24 -1.97
N ILE A 16 -0.42 4.51 -1.07
CA ILE A 16 -1.68 3.75 -0.97
C ILE A 16 -2.46 3.81 -2.29
N ALA A 17 -2.64 5.02 -2.86
CA ALA A 17 -3.38 5.18 -4.11
C ALA A 17 -2.71 4.45 -5.29
N ASN A 18 -1.39 4.50 -5.37
CA ASN A 18 -0.62 3.80 -6.40
C ASN A 18 -0.74 2.28 -6.25
N LEU A 19 -0.65 1.76 -5.03
CA LEU A 19 -0.80 0.33 -4.75
C LEU A 19 -2.23 -0.16 -5.05
N GLN A 20 -3.25 0.63 -4.73
CA GLN A 20 -4.64 0.33 -5.09
C GLN A 20 -4.83 0.23 -6.60
N LYS A 21 -4.29 1.19 -7.36
CA LYS A 21 -4.36 1.17 -8.82
C LYS A 21 -3.66 -0.07 -9.38
N ARG A 22 -2.46 -0.38 -8.90
CA ARG A 22 -1.69 -1.56 -9.32
C ARG A 22 -2.39 -2.87 -8.98
N LEU A 23 -3.03 -2.96 -7.82
CA LEU A 23 -3.83 -4.11 -7.42
C LEU A 23 -5.00 -4.31 -8.38
N CYS A 24 -5.77 -3.25 -8.66
CA CYS A 24 -6.88 -3.31 -9.62
C CYS A 24 -6.42 -3.74 -11.02
N GLU A 25 -5.28 -3.23 -11.50
CA GLU A 25 -4.71 -3.62 -12.78
C GLU A 25 -4.27 -5.09 -12.79
N LEU A 26 -3.61 -5.56 -11.74
CA LEU A 26 -3.19 -6.96 -11.61
C LEU A 26 -4.39 -7.91 -11.56
N VAL A 27 -5.43 -7.57 -10.80
CA VAL A 27 -6.66 -8.38 -10.74
C VAL A 27 -7.35 -8.43 -12.10
N LYS A 28 -7.39 -7.30 -12.83
CA LYS A 28 -7.93 -7.26 -14.20
C LYS A 28 -7.09 -8.10 -15.18
N GLN A 29 -5.78 -8.10 -15.05
CA GLN A 29 -4.88 -8.85 -15.94
C GLN A 29 -4.85 -10.36 -15.64
N LYS A 30 -4.84 -10.73 -14.36
CA LYS A 30 -4.70 -12.13 -13.91
C LYS A 30 -6.03 -12.84 -13.77
N GLY A 31 -7.12 -12.10 -13.54
CA GLY A 31 -8.47 -12.63 -13.35
C GLY A 31 -8.69 -13.38 -12.04
N VAL A 32 -7.66 -13.54 -11.19
CA VAL A 32 -7.71 -14.33 -9.96
C VAL A 32 -7.06 -13.57 -8.82
N LEU A 33 -7.78 -13.48 -7.69
CA LEU A 33 -7.33 -12.78 -6.48
C LEU A 33 -6.24 -13.52 -5.70
N THR A 34 -6.10 -14.82 -5.92
CA THR A 34 -5.10 -15.68 -5.26
C THR A 34 -3.78 -15.74 -6.00
N ASP A 35 -3.62 -15.00 -7.09
CA ASP A 35 -2.33 -14.89 -7.79
C ASP A 35 -1.28 -14.30 -6.84
N GLY A 36 -0.08 -14.90 -6.81
CA GLY A 36 0.97 -14.51 -5.87
C GLY A 36 1.36 -13.04 -5.97
N ALA A 37 1.29 -12.44 -7.16
CA ALA A 37 1.58 -11.02 -7.34
C ALA A 37 0.44 -10.13 -6.80
N VAL A 38 -0.82 -10.54 -6.99
CA VAL A 38 -1.98 -9.87 -6.41
C VAL A 38 -1.92 -9.90 -4.88
N VAL A 39 -1.61 -11.06 -4.30
CA VAL A 39 -1.49 -11.23 -2.85
C VAL A 39 -0.36 -10.38 -2.29
N GLN A 40 0.81 -10.34 -2.94
CA GLN A 40 1.93 -9.51 -2.50
C GLN A 40 1.56 -8.02 -2.48
N VAL A 41 0.95 -7.51 -3.55
CA VAL A 41 0.53 -6.10 -3.62
C VAL A 41 -0.56 -5.79 -2.59
N SER A 42 -1.49 -6.72 -2.35
CA SER A 42 -2.51 -6.55 -1.30
C SER A 42 -1.88 -6.47 0.10
N GLN A 43 -0.94 -7.35 0.41
CA GLN A 43 -0.25 -7.35 1.71
C GLN A 43 0.59 -6.09 1.91
N GLU A 44 1.20 -5.58 0.84
CA GLU A 44 1.94 -4.32 0.88
C GLU A 44 1.01 -3.14 1.13
N LEU A 45 -0.13 -3.09 0.42
CA LEU A 45 -1.17 -2.08 0.62
C LEU A 45 -1.68 -2.07 2.06
N ASP A 46 -1.96 -3.24 2.64
CA ASP A 46 -2.42 -3.36 4.03
C ASP A 46 -1.45 -2.75 5.03
N LYS A 47 -0.13 -2.94 4.84
CA LYS A 47 0.89 -2.34 5.71
C LYS A 47 0.79 -0.81 5.73
N TYR A 48 0.65 -0.21 4.55
CA TYR A 48 0.56 1.25 4.43
C TYR A 48 -0.79 1.78 4.95
N ILE A 49 -1.89 1.06 4.75
CA ILE A 49 -3.20 1.43 5.33
C ILE A 49 -3.13 1.42 6.86
N VAL A 50 -2.57 0.35 7.46
CA VAL A 50 -2.40 0.26 8.92
C VAL A 50 -1.50 1.37 9.44
N GLU A 51 -0.43 1.71 8.71
CA GLU A 51 0.43 2.84 9.07
C GLU A 51 -0.32 4.17 9.01
N SER A 52 -1.12 4.42 7.97
CA SER A 52 -2.00 5.61 7.85
C SER A 52 -2.94 5.73 9.05
N GLN A 53 -3.62 4.62 9.39
CA GLN A 53 -4.56 4.59 10.50
C GLN A 53 -3.88 4.80 11.85
N ARG A 54 -2.68 4.23 12.04
CA ARG A 54 -1.88 4.43 13.26
C ARG A 54 -1.47 5.88 13.44
N ARG A 55 -1.14 6.59 12.37
CA ARG A 55 -0.81 8.02 12.42
C ARG A 55 -2.04 8.87 12.77
N LYS A 56 -3.19 8.59 12.15
CA LYS A 56 -4.46 9.26 12.45
C LYS A 56 -4.94 9.04 13.90
N ARG A 57 -4.71 7.86 14.48
CA ARG A 57 -5.08 7.56 15.88
C ARG A 57 -4.16 8.22 16.92
N LYS A 58 -3.01 8.77 16.52
CA LYS A 58 -2.05 9.45 17.41
C LYS A 58 -2.13 10.98 17.31
N SER A 59 -3.02 11.51 16.46
CA SER A 59 -3.26 12.94 16.31
C SER A 59 -4.43 13.41 17.18
#